data_AF-A0A4Y2MEM7-F1
#
_entry.id   AF-A0A4Y2MEM7-F1
#
_cell.length_a   1.000
_cell.length_b   1.000
_cell.length_c   1.000
_cell.angle_alpha   90.00
_cell.angle_beta   90.00
_cell.angle_gamma   90.00
#
_symmetry.space_group_name_H-M   'P 1'
#
loop_
_entity.id
_entity.type
_entity.pdbx_description
1 polymer ?
#
loop_
_entity_poly.entity_id
_entity_poly.type
_entity_poly.pdbx_seq_one_letter_code
_entity_poly.pdbx_strand_id
1 'polypeptide(L)'
;MLNILHQAHCGMEKAKARTKQVLIWPGITKDIENMVSKCKTCERYGPRNVKEPLICHEVPNLPYEKIETDICEHGDNGYLIIGCYCQNA
;
A
#
# COMPACT_ATOMS: atom_id res chain seq x y z
N MET A 1 3.19 20.87 22.72
CA MET A 1 3.19 19.56 23.41
C MET A 1 2.78 18.41 22.47
N LEU A 2 1.61 18.44 21.82
CA LEU A 2 1.22 17.40 20.83
C LEU A 2 2.21 17.24 19.66
N ASN A 3 2.76 18.35 19.15
CA ASN A 3 3.78 18.33 18.09
C ASN A 3 5.03 17.52 18.46
N ILE A 4 5.42 17.49 19.75
CA ILE A 4 6.57 16.71 20.23
C ILE A 4 6.25 15.22 20.14
N LEU A 5 5.04 14.81 20.53
CA LEU A 5 4.60 13.42 20.48
C LEU A 5 4.49 12.89 19.04
N HIS A 6 4.25 13.78 18.07
CA HIS A 6 4.18 13.48 16.64
C HIS A 6 5.46 13.79 15.85
N GLN A 7 6.54 14.26 16.49
CA GLN A 7 7.77 14.69 15.81
C GLN A 7 8.42 13.57 14.98
N ALA A 8 8.28 12.31 15.39
CA ALA A 8 8.75 11.15 14.65
C ALA A 8 7.85 10.77 13.44
N HIS A 9 6.85 11.60 13.10
CA HIS A 9 5.85 11.36 12.06
C HIS A 9 5.20 9.98 12.14
N CYS A 10 5.02 9.48 13.37
CA CYS A 10 4.37 8.21 13.60
C CYS A 10 2.90 8.30 13.18
N GLY A 11 2.39 7.21 12.58
CA GLY A 11 1.00 7.15 12.12
C GLY A 11 -0.01 7.43 13.23
N MET A 12 -1.25 7.72 12.81
CA MET A 12 -2.35 8.19 13.66
C MET A 12 -2.48 7.42 14.99
N GLU A 13 -2.56 6.09 14.91
CA GLU A 13 -2.79 5.25 16.09
C GLU A 13 -1.61 5.25 17.07
N LYS A 14 -0.37 5.33 16.55
CA LYS A 14 0.82 5.45 17.41
C LYS A 14 0.87 6.81 18.10
N ALA A 15 0.49 7.88 17.41
CA ALA A 15 0.41 9.22 18.01
C ALA A 15 -0.66 9.28 19.12
N LYS A 16 -1.82 8.64 18.91
CA LYS A 16 -2.87 8.48 19.93
C LYS A 16 -2.38 7.71 21.15
N ALA A 17 -1.75 6.55 20.94
CA ALA A 17 -1.25 5.71 22.02
C ALA A 17 -0.22 6.44 22.90
N ARG A 18 0.76 7.13 22.29
CA ARG A 18 1.77 7.91 23.02
C ARG A 18 1.15 9.05 23.82
N THR A 19 0.18 9.75 23.23
CA THR A 19 -0.45 10.88 23.92
C THR A 19 -1.22 10.43 25.16
N LYS A 20 -1.96 9.33 25.07
CA LYS A 20 -2.72 8.75 26.20
C LYS A 20 -1.84 8.29 27.36
N GLN A 21 -0.57 7.99 27.13
CA GLN A 21 0.38 7.59 28.19
C GLN A 21 0.86 8.76 29.05
N VAL A 22 0.80 9.98 28.52
CA VAL A 22 1.46 11.14 29.14
C VAL A 22 0.45 12.25 29.47
N LEU A 23 -0.70 12.28 28.78
CA LEU A 23 -1.65 13.38 28.82
C LEU A 23 -3.09 12.88 28.81
N ILE A 24 -3.96 13.55 29.58
CA ILE A 24 -5.40 13.26 29.63
C ILE A 24 -6.16 14.60 29.69
N TRP A 25 -7.04 14.83 28.72
CA TRP A 25 -8.06 15.89 28.78
C TRP A 25 -9.26 15.55 27.88
N PRO A 26 -10.44 16.18 28.11
CA PRO A 26 -11.60 15.99 27.26
C PRO A 26 -11.33 16.42 25.81
N GLY A 27 -11.51 15.52 24.85
CA GLY A 27 -11.31 15.82 23.43
C GLY A 27 -9.91 15.55 22.88
N ILE A 28 -8.97 15.04 23.70
CA ILE A 28 -7.58 14.77 23.32
C ILE A 28 -7.43 13.96 22.01
N THR A 29 -8.28 12.97 21.78
CA THR A 29 -8.25 12.17 20.55
C THR A 29 -8.49 13.03 19.31
N LYS A 30 -9.47 13.94 19.38
CA LYS A 30 -9.84 14.82 18.26
C LYS A 30 -8.73 15.82 17.96
N ASP A 31 -8.06 16.32 19.00
CA ASP A 31 -6.93 17.25 18.84
C ASP A 31 -5.73 16.57 18.15
N ILE A 32 -5.43 15.32 18.51
CA ILE A 32 -4.37 14.53 17.87
C ILE A 32 -4.72 14.26 16.40
N GLU A 33 -5.95 13.84 16.12
CA GLU A 33 -6.42 13.60 14.76
C GLU A 33 -6.31 14.85 13.89
N ASN A 34 -6.71 16.01 14.43
CA ASN A 34 -6.59 17.30 13.75
C ASN A 34 -5.13 17.71 13.49
N MET A 35 -4.21 17.42 14.41
CA MET A 35 -2.79 17.72 14.24
C MET A 35 -2.13 16.78 13.21
N VAL A 36 -2.36 15.47 13.30
CA VAL A 36 -1.76 14.49 12.37
C VAL A 36 -2.30 14.68 10.95
N SER A 37 -3.61 14.96 10.79
CA SER A 37 -4.22 15.22 9.47
C SER A 37 -3.69 16.47 8.78
N LYS A 38 -3.27 17.49 9.54
CA LYS A 38 -2.67 18.72 9.00
C LYS A 38 -1.15 18.63 8.81
N CYS A 39 -0.55 17.47 9.07
CA CYS A 39 0.89 17.28 8.96
C CYS A 39 1.31 17.03 7.50
N LYS A 40 1.97 18.02 6.88
CA LYS A 40 2.45 17.96 5.49
C LYS A 40 3.36 16.77 5.19
N THR A 41 4.20 16.38 6.15
CA THR A 41 5.10 15.22 5.99
C THR A 41 4.30 13.93 5.92
N CYS A 42 3.34 13.74 6.83
CA CYS A 42 2.49 12.54 6.82
C CYS A 42 1.56 12.50 5.62
N GLU A 43 1.06 13.64 5.16
CA GLU A 43 0.28 13.73 3.93
C GLU A 43 1.10 13.34 2.68
N ARG A 44 2.37 13.75 2.63
CA ARG A 44 3.27 13.49 1.49
C ARG A 44 3.78 12.06 1.45
N TYR A 45 4.17 11.50 2.59
CA TYR A 45 4.86 10.21 2.69
C TYR A 45 3.99 9.10 3.29
N GLY A 46 2.73 9.40 3.63
CA GLY A 46 1.79 8.41 4.13
C GLY A 46 1.41 7.37 3.07
N PRO A 47 0.84 6.22 3.48
CA PRO A 47 0.32 5.24 2.55
C PRO A 47 -0.79 5.87 1.69
N ARG A 48 -0.60 5.93 0.37
CA ARG A 48 -1.55 6.56 -0.57
C ARG A 48 -2.35 5.57 -1.41
N ASN A 49 -1.89 4.33 -1.51
CA ASN A 49 -2.46 3.38 -2.45
C ASN A 49 -3.34 2.37 -1.70
N VAL A 50 -4.65 2.49 -1.87
CA VAL A 50 -5.53 1.32 -1.76
C VAL A 50 -5.14 0.41 -2.91
N LYS A 51 -4.87 -0.87 -2.64
CA LYS A 51 -4.64 -1.83 -3.72
C LYS A 51 -5.89 -1.84 -4.59
N GLU A 52 -5.73 -1.52 -5.87
CA GLU A 52 -6.84 -1.66 -6.82
C GLU A 52 -7.29 -3.13 -6.84
N PRO A 53 -8.60 -3.39 -6.98
CA PRO A 53 -9.08 -4.75 -7.15
C PRO A 53 -8.42 -5.39 -8.36
N LEU A 54 -8.04 -6.67 -8.24
CA LEU A 54 -7.60 -7.44 -9.40
C LEU A 54 -8.78 -7.59 -10.36
N ILE A 55 -8.59 -7.14 -11.60
CA ILE A 55 -9.58 -7.33 -12.67
C ILE A 55 -9.23 -8.63 -13.39
N CYS A 56 -10.08 -9.65 -13.24
CA CYS A 56 -9.95 -10.87 -14.02
C CYS A 56 -10.25 -10.57 -15.49
N HIS A 57 -9.44 -11.13 -16.38
CA HIS A 57 -9.64 -11.04 -17.82
C HIS A 57 -10.37 -12.29 -18.33
N GLU A 58 -11.02 -12.17 -19.48
CA GLU A 58 -11.73 -13.28 -20.13
C GLU A 58 -10.74 -14.38 -20.55
N VAL A 59 -11.18 -15.64 -20.43
CA VAL A 59 -10.42 -16.78 -20.92
C VAL A 59 -10.71 -16.97 -22.41
N PRO A 60 -9.70 -17.04 -23.28
CA PRO A 60 -9.85 -17.31 -24.70
C PRO A 60 -10.50 -18.67 -24.95
N ASN A 61 -11.22 -18.77 -26.07
CA ASN A 61 -11.94 -19.99 -26.45
C ASN A 61 -11.08 -20.93 -27.28
N LEU A 62 -10.04 -20.41 -27.94
CA LEU A 62 -9.16 -21.17 -28.83
C LEU A 62 -7.73 -21.22 -28.30
N PRO A 63 -7.00 -22.33 -28.52
CA PRO A 63 -5.57 -22.37 -28.28
C PRO A 63 -4.85 -21.26 -29.05
N TYR A 64 -3.86 -20.64 -28.41
CA TYR A 64 -3.02 -19.57 -28.95
C TYR A 64 -3.75 -18.27 -29.33
N GLU A 65 -5.02 -18.12 -28.97
CA GLU A 65 -5.77 -16.87 -29.17
C GLU A 65 -5.20 -15.71 -28.33
N LYS A 66 -4.71 -16.03 -27.13
CA LYS A 66 -3.94 -15.12 -26.29
C LYS A 66 -2.64 -15.79 -25.87
N ILE A 67 -1.53 -15.12 -26.17
CA ILE A 67 -0.18 -15.55 -25.79
C ILE A 67 0.35 -14.55 -24.77
N GLU A 68 0.89 -15.08 -23.67
CA GLU A 68 1.58 -14.32 -22.66
C GLU A 68 3.08 -14.53 -22.84
N THR A 69 3.82 -13.43 -22.79
CA THR A 69 5.27 -13.45 -22.91
C THR A 69 5.87 -12.70 -21.75
N ASP A 70 6.92 -13.25 -21.17
CA ASP A 70 7.69 -12.60 -20.11
C ASP A 70 9.19 -12.85 -20.30
N ILE A 71 10.00 -11.98 -19.73
CA ILE A 71 11.45 -12.11 -19.75
C ILE A 71 11.89 -12.54 -18.36
N CYS A 72 12.65 -13.63 -18.27
CA CYS A 72 13.23 -14.06 -17.01
C CYS A 72 14.74 -14.27 -17.12
N GLU A 73 15.43 -14.14 -15.99
CA GLU A 73 16.86 -14.38 -15.90
C GLU A 73 17.15 -15.50 -14.91
N HIS A 74 18.03 -16.41 -15.29
CA HIS A 74 18.50 -17.48 -14.42
C HIS A 74 19.97 -17.83 -14.72
N GLY A 75 20.81 -17.74 -13.69
CA GLY A 75 22.24 -18.06 -13.80
C GLY A 75 22.93 -17.25 -14.90
N ASP A 76 22.78 -15.92 -14.86
CA ASP A 76 23.34 -14.96 -15.83
C ASP A 76 22.88 -15.14 -17.29
N ASN A 77 21.87 -16.00 -17.53
CA ASN A 77 21.25 -16.17 -18.84
C ASN A 77 19.85 -15.57 -18.85
N GLY A 78 19.53 -14.85 -19.93
CA GLY A 78 18.19 -14.34 -20.20
C GLY A 78 17.35 -15.34 -21.01
N TYR A 79 16.08 -15.46 -20.67
CA TYR A 79 15.12 -16.35 -21.31
C TYR A 79 13.85 -15.58 -21.67
N LEU A 80 13.27 -15.94 -22.82
CA LEU A 80 11.92 -15.53 -23.18
C LEU A 80 10.95 -16.67 -22.83
N ILE A 81 10.06 -16.40 -21.89
CA ILE A 81 8.99 -17.31 -21.51
C ILE A 81 7.78 -17.01 -22.39
N ILE A 82 7.21 -18.06 -22.99
CA ILE A 82 6.01 -17.96 -23.83
C ILE A 82 4.99 -18.97 -23.28
N GLY A 83 3.84 -18.47 -22.86
CA GLY A 83 2.72 -19.25 -22.36
C GLY A 83 1.47 -19.02 -23.20
N CYS A 84 0.73 -20.09 -23.49
CA CYS A 84 -0.61 -19.96 -24.04
C CYS A 84 -1.59 -19.79 -22.88
N TYR A 85 -2.41 -18.73 -22.92
CA TYR A 85 -3.48 -18.55 -21.95
C TYR A 85 -4.69 -19.40 -22.37
N CYS A 86 -4.59 -20.72 -22.21
CA CYS A 86 -5.69 -21.66 -22.45
C CYS A 86 -6.30 -22.13 -21.12
N GLN A 87 -7.61 -22.35 -21.10
CA GLN A 87 -8.25 -23.12 -20.04
C GLN A 87 -7.65 -24.55 -20.08
N ASN A 88 -7.23 -25.07 -18.92
CA ASN A 88 -6.65 -26.41 -18.76
C ASN A 88 -7.32 -27.44 -19.70
N ALA A 89 -6.50 -28.14 -20.49
CA ALA A 89 -6.92 -29.37 -21.16
C ALA A 89 -7.23 -30.47 -20.12
#